data_AF-A0AAP0QTF4-F1
#
_entry.id   AF-A0AAP0QTF4-F1
#
_cell.length_a   1.000
_cell.length_b   1.000
_cell.length_c   1.000
_cell.angle_alpha   90.00
_cell.angle_beta   90.00
_cell.angle_gamma   90.00
#
_symmetry.space_group_name_H-M   'P 1'
#
loop_
_entity.id
_entity.type
_entity.pdbx_description
1 polymer ?
#
loop_
_entity_poly.entity_id
_entity_poly.type
_entity_poly.pdbx_seq_one_letter_code
_entity_poly.pdbx_strand_id
1 'polypeptide(L)'
;MCSFLKGRRLWRYITGTIVQPVQKEDGDAEKFVDRLEEWDSKNHQIITWFYNTSQPSIHLQFGQFDTAKSLWDFLAHRYTTVDLSHQYQLLQTLHQLRQ
;
A
#
# COMPACT_ATOMS: atom_id res chain seq x y z
N MET A 1 -2.94 -10.73 1.42
CA MET A 1 -2.35 -9.59 0.67
C MET A 1 -0.97 -9.92 0.10
N CYS A 2 0.05 -10.22 0.92
CA CYS A 2 1.43 -10.44 0.47
C CYS A 2 1.58 -11.51 -0.63
N SER A 3 1.00 -12.70 -0.44
CA SER A 3 1.06 -13.79 -1.43
C SER A 3 0.39 -13.43 -2.76
N PHE A 4 -0.71 -12.67 -2.72
CA PHE A 4 -1.43 -12.22 -3.93
C PHE A 4 -0.56 -11.28 -4.78
N LEU A 5 0.09 -10.30 -4.15
CA LEU A 5 0.97 -9.35 -4.81
C LEU A 5 2.25 -10.01 -5.34
N LYS A 6 2.80 -10.98 -4.59
CA LYS A 6 3.94 -11.79 -5.04
C LYS A 6 3.57 -12.64 -6.26
N GLY A 7 2.40 -13.27 -6.26
CA GLY A 7 1.89 -14.05 -7.40
C GLY A 7 1.72 -13.23 -8.67
N ARG A 8 1.43 -11.93 -8.55
CA ARG A 8 1.32 -10.99 -9.67
C ARG A 8 2.59 -10.21 -9.98
N ARG A 9 3.71 -10.49 -9.30
CA ARG A 9 5.00 -9.78 -9.42
C ARG A 9 4.94 -8.28 -9.05
N LEU A 10 3.94 -7.87 -8.28
CA LEU A 10 3.70 -6.48 -7.87
C LEU A 10 4.32 -6.12 -6.51
N TRP A 11 4.80 -7.12 -5.77
CA TRP A 11 5.39 -6.93 -4.44
C TRP A 11 6.51 -5.89 -4.41
N ARG A 12 7.32 -5.81 -5.46
CA ARG A 12 8.47 -4.89 -5.53
C ARG A 12 8.10 -3.41 -5.62
N TYR A 13 6.88 -3.09 -6.08
CA TYR A 13 6.37 -1.71 -6.09
C TYR A 13 6.06 -1.25 -4.67
N ILE A 14 5.52 -2.15 -3.85
CA ILE A 14 5.14 -1.86 -2.46
C ILE A 14 6.35 -1.78 -1.55
N THR A 15 7.36 -2.65 -1.76
CA THR A 15 8.62 -2.58 -1.00
C THR A 15 9.51 -1.41 -1.42
N GLY A 16 9.20 -0.70 -2.51
CA GLY A 16 10.00 0.40 -3.04
C GLY A 16 11.25 -0.03 -3.80
N THR A 17 11.36 -1.32 -4.15
CA THR A 17 12.46 -1.83 -4.96
C THR A 17 12.33 -1.35 -6.41
N ILE A 18 11.10 -1.23 -6.90
CA ILE A 18 10.80 -0.58 -8.18
C ILE A 18 10.34 0.85 -7.87
N VAL A 19 11.17 1.83 -8.22
CA VAL A 19 10.90 3.26 -8.05
C VAL A 19 10.34 3.86 -9.32
N GLN A 20 9.69 5.02 -9.19
CA GLN A 20 9.21 5.80 -10.33
C GLN A 20 10.37 6.07 -11.30
N PRO A 21 10.19 5.79 -12.61
CA PRO A 21 11.19 6.12 -13.62
C PRO A 21 11.48 7.62 -13.62
N VAL A 22 12.77 7.99 -13.66
CA VAL A 22 13.22 9.37 -13.81
C VAL A 22 13.80 9.55 -15.21
N GLN A 23 13.41 10.62 -15.90
CA GLN A 23 13.92 10.91 -17.23
C GLN A 23 15.41 11.26 -17.14
N LYS A 24 16.23 10.61 -17.97
CA LYS A 24 17.65 10.94 -18.11
C LYS A 24 17.84 11.79 -19.36
N GLU A 25 18.76 12.76 -19.30
CA GLU A 25 19.05 13.70 -20.40
C GLU A 25 19.46 12.97 -21.70
N ASP A 26 20.17 11.85 -21.59
CA ASP A 26 20.67 11.06 -22.74
C ASP A 26 19.70 9.95 -23.21
N GLY A 27 18.47 9.92 -22.67
CA GLY A 27 17.53 8.82 -22.87
C GLY A 27 16.61 8.99 -24.08
N ASP A 28 16.28 7.87 -24.72
CA ASP A 28 15.17 7.78 -25.65
C ASP A 28 13.86 8.14 -24.93
N ALA A 29 13.28 9.29 -25.29
CA ALA A 29 12.10 9.86 -24.65
C ALA A 29 10.86 8.97 -24.80
N GLU A 30 10.72 8.28 -25.93
CA GLU A 30 9.58 7.38 -26.20
C GLU A 30 9.63 6.18 -25.26
N LYS A 31 10.81 5.53 -25.17
CA LYS A 31 11.04 4.45 -24.19
C LYS A 31 10.90 4.89 -22.74
N PHE A 32 11.07 6.17 -22.43
CA PHE A 32 10.84 6.70 -21.10
C PHE A 32 9.34 6.79 -20.79
N VAL A 33 8.54 7.32 -21.72
CA VAL A 33 7.08 7.41 -21.59
C VAL A 33 6.48 6.03 -21.36
N ASP A 34 6.84 5.03 -22.17
CA ASP A 34 6.32 3.66 -22.04
C ASP A 34 6.60 3.07 -20.64
N ARG A 35 7.82 3.25 -20.13
CA ARG A 35 8.21 2.76 -18.80
C ARG A 35 7.48 3.49 -17.68
N LEU A 36 7.25 4.79 -17.84
CA LEU A 36 6.51 5.60 -16.88
C LEU A 36 5.05 5.17 -16.83
N GLU A 37 4.41 4.98 -17.99
CA GLU A 37 3.02 4.51 -18.09
C GLU A 37 2.85 3.10 -17.51
N GLU A 38 3.76 2.18 -17.82
CA GLU A 38 3.72 0.83 -17.24
C GLU A 38 3.86 0.88 -15.72
N TRP A 39 4.81 1.67 -15.21
CA TRP A 39 5.00 1.83 -13.77
C TRP A 39 3.77 2.44 -13.10
N ASP A 40 3.21 3.49 -13.69
CA ASP A 40 2.07 4.23 -13.15
C ASP A 40 0.80 3.37 -13.13
N SER A 41 0.57 2.58 -14.19
CA SER A 41 -0.52 1.62 -14.27
C SER A 41 -0.44 0.57 -13.16
N LYS A 42 0.75 0.01 -12.90
CA LYS A 42 0.94 -0.96 -11.80
C LYS A 42 0.75 -0.30 -10.43
N ASN A 43 1.27 0.91 -10.26
CA ASN A 43 1.14 1.68 -9.03
C ASN A 43 -0.34 1.93 -8.69
N HIS A 44 -1.11 2.46 -9.63
CA HIS A 44 -2.54 2.72 -9.45
C HIS A 44 -3.36 1.43 -9.27
N GLN A 45 -3.02 0.34 -9.97
CA GLN A 45 -3.69 -0.95 -9.77
C GLN A 45 -3.58 -1.43 -8.32
N ILE A 46 -2.42 -1.27 -7.69
CA ILE A 46 -2.21 -1.63 -6.29
C ILE A 46 -3.01 -0.70 -5.37
N ILE A 47 -2.99 0.61 -5.63
CA ILE A 47 -3.76 1.61 -4.86
C ILE A 47 -5.26 1.28 -4.90
N THR A 48 -5.82 0.98 -6.08
CA THR A 48 -7.22 0.55 -6.22
C THR A 48 -7.52 -0.70 -5.39
N TRP A 49 -6.61 -1.68 -5.36
CA TRP A 49 -6.80 -2.84 -4.49
C TRP A 49 -6.76 -2.50 -3.01
N PHE A 50 -5.93 -1.55 -2.58
CA PHE A 50 -5.98 -1.05 -1.22
C PHE A 50 -7.35 -0.44 -0.91
N TYR A 51 -7.87 0.45 -1.76
CA TYR A 51 -9.23 0.99 -1.61
C TYR A 51 -10.30 -0.09 -1.50
N ASN A 52 -10.25 -1.10 -2.37
CA ASN A 52 -11.25 -2.17 -2.40
C ASN A 52 -11.18 -3.12 -1.19
N THR A 53 -10.02 -3.23 -0.54
CA THR A 53 -9.81 -4.16 0.58
C THR A 53 -9.78 -3.49 1.94
N SER A 54 -9.69 -2.16 1.99
CA SER A 54 -9.68 -1.37 3.22
C SER A 54 -11.09 -0.94 3.63
N GLN A 55 -11.25 -0.64 4.91
CA GLN A 55 -12.51 -0.10 5.43
C GLN A 55 -12.77 1.32 4.89
N PRO A 56 -14.02 1.67 4.55
CA PRO A 56 -14.35 3.01 4.02
C PRO A 56 -13.95 4.17 4.93
N SER A 57 -13.91 3.95 6.25
CA SER A 57 -13.55 4.97 7.24
C SER A 57 -12.13 5.52 7.08
N ILE A 58 -11.22 4.78 6.43
CA ILE A 58 -9.83 5.20 6.21
C ILE A 58 -9.56 5.64 4.76
N HIS A 59 -10.55 5.57 3.86
CA HIS A 59 -10.39 5.94 2.45
C HIS A 59 -10.02 7.40 2.24
N LEU A 60 -10.50 8.31 3.10
CA LEU A 60 -10.16 9.74 3.02
C LEU A 60 -8.66 10.00 3.21
N GLN A 61 -7.97 9.14 3.95
CA GLN A 61 -6.53 9.27 4.21
C GLN A 61 -5.71 8.78 3.03
N PHE A 62 -6.28 7.95 2.13
CA PHE A 62 -5.56 7.38 1.00
C PHE A 62 -5.26 8.41 -0.09
N GLY A 63 -6.11 9.42 -0.25
CA GLY A 63 -5.95 10.45 -1.28
C GLY A 63 -4.71 11.35 -1.08
N GLN A 64 -3.99 11.20 0.02
CA GLN A 64 -2.73 11.91 0.29
C GLN A 64 -1.50 11.18 -0.28
N PHE A 65 -1.68 9.97 -0.82
CA PHE A 65 -0.58 9.12 -1.26
C PHE A 65 -0.64 8.85 -2.76
N ASP A 66 0.38 9.34 -3.48
CA ASP A 66 0.51 9.10 -4.91
C ASP A 66 1.14 7.74 -5.24
N THR A 67 1.80 7.10 -4.27
CA THR A 67 2.48 5.82 -4.47
C THR A 67 1.89 4.72 -3.62
N ALA A 68 1.78 3.52 -4.21
CA ALA A 68 1.39 2.31 -3.51
C ALA A 68 2.34 2.00 -2.33
N LYS A 69 3.61 2.39 -2.42
CA LYS A 69 4.58 2.29 -1.34
C LYS A 69 4.19 3.16 -0.14
N SER A 70 4.00 4.46 -0.35
CA SER A 70 3.70 5.38 0.76
C SER A 70 2.38 5.02 1.45
N LEU A 71 1.38 4.62 0.65
CA LEU A 71 0.11 4.11 1.16
C LEU A 71 0.31 2.81 1.97
N TRP A 72 1.13 1.88 1.48
CA TRP A 72 1.47 0.67 2.23
C TRP A 72 2.22 0.97 3.53
N ASP A 73 3.19 1.87 3.52
CA ASP A 73 3.95 2.24 4.70
C ASP A 73 3.02 2.88 5.76
N PHE A 74 2.04 3.70 5.34
CA PHE A 74 0.97 4.20 6.19
C PHE A 74 0.12 3.07 6.81
N LEU A 75 -0.35 2.13 5.97
CA LEU A 75 -1.15 0.99 6.46
C LEU A 75 -0.34 0.11 7.40
N ALA A 76 0.90 -0.20 7.05
CA ALA A 76 1.80 -0.98 7.88
C ALA A 76 1.96 -0.30 9.23
N HIS A 77 2.28 0.99 9.28
CA HIS A 77 2.37 1.72 10.54
C HIS A 77 1.06 1.67 11.33
N ARG A 78 -0.06 2.03 10.70
CA ARG A 78 -1.40 2.12 11.33
C ARG A 78 -1.88 0.81 11.96
N TYR A 79 -1.50 -0.33 11.40
CA TYR A 79 -1.95 -1.66 11.81
C TYR A 79 -0.89 -2.52 12.50
N THR A 80 0.40 -2.13 12.47
CA THR A 80 1.45 -2.80 13.26
C THR A 80 1.68 -2.14 14.61
N THR A 81 1.22 -0.90 14.83
CA THR A 81 1.28 -0.21 16.13
C THR A 81 0.20 -0.68 17.11
N VAL A 82 -0.21 -1.95 17.07
CA VAL A 82 -1.08 -2.47 18.12
C VAL A 82 -0.22 -2.61 19.37
N ASP A 83 -0.23 -1.56 20.18
CA ASP A 83 0.32 -1.59 21.52
C ASP A 83 -0.34 -2.76 22.27
N LEU A 84 0.46 -3.59 22.96
CA LEU A 84 -0.05 -4.77 23.67
C LEU A 84 -1.23 -4.37 24.57
N SER A 85 -1.19 -3.16 25.12
CA SER A 85 -2.27 -2.56 25.90
C SER A 85 -3.64 -2.60 25.21
N HIS A 86 -3.72 -2.28 23.92
CA HIS A 86 -4.97 -2.27 23.15
C HIS A 86 -5.46 -3.70 22.88
N GLN A 87 -4.56 -4.68 22.70
CA GLN A 87 -4.93 -6.09 22.65
C GLN A 87 -5.51 -6.58 23.98
N TYR A 88 -4.87 -6.22 25.09
CA TYR A 88 -5.37 -6.56 26.42
C TYR A 88 -6.73 -5.91 26.71
N GLN A 89 -6.93 -4.64 26.34
CA GLN A 89 -8.22 -3.96 26.48
C GLN A 89 -9.34 -4.63 25.66
N LEU A 90 -9.05 -5.04 24.42
CA LEU A 90 -10.00 -5.77 23.59
C LEU A 90 -10.33 -7.15 24.19
N LEU A 91 -9.33 -7.88 24.67
CA LEU A 91 -9.52 -9.16 25.36
C LEU A 91 -10.38 -9.00 26.62
N GLN A 92 -10.09 -7.98 27.43
CA GLN A 92 -10.85 -7.71 28.65
C GLN A 92 -12.31 -7.36 28.35
N THR A 93 -12.56 -6.53 27.33
CA THR A 93 -13.93 -6.21 26.86
C THR A 93 -14.67 -7.47 26.37
N LEU A 94 -13.99 -8.34 25.61
CA LEU A 94 -14.57 -9.62 25.16
C LEU A 94 -14.91 -10.56 26.32
N HIS A 95 -14.07 -10.61 27.36
CA HIS A 95 -14.35 -11.40 28.56
C HIS A 95 -15.55 -10.87 29.33
N GLN A 96 -15.70 -9.55 29.46
CA GLN A 96 -16.86 -8.93 30.12
C GLN A 96 -18.17 -9.16 29.36
N LEU A 97 -18.15 -9.15 28.02
CA LEU A 97 -19.33 -9.43 27.19
C LEU A 97 -19.75 -10.92 27.20
N ARG A 98 -18.90 -11.82 27.71
CA ARG A 98 -19.17 -13.26 27.82
C ARG A 98 -19.71 -13.68 29.20
N GLN A 99 -19.78 -12.77 30.17
CA GLN A 99 -20.47 -12.97 31.46
C GLN A 99 -21.92 -12.50 31.38
#